data_AF-A0A937R1U8-F1
#
_entry.id   AF-A0A937R1U8-F1
#
_cell.length_a   1.000
_cell.length_b   1.000
_cell.length_c   1.000
_cell.angle_alpha   90.00
_cell.angle_beta   90.00
_cell.angle_gamma   90.00
#
_symmetry.space_group_name_H-M   'P 1'
#
loop_
_entity.id
_entity.type
_entity.pdbx_description
1 polymer ?
#
loop_
_entity_poly.entity_id
_entity_poly.type
_entity_poly.pdbx_seq_one_letter_code
_entity_poly.pdbx_strand_id
1 'polypeptide(L)' 'MKGVVSWFAENHVAANLLMLFLMLAGVTTGLTMKVEVMPEFSLDRVTVTTEYPGASPAEVEE' A
#
# COMPACT_ATOMS: atom_id res chain seq x y z
N MET A 1 22.66 -0.20 -34.47
CA MET A 1 22.57 0.06 -33.01
C MET A 1 21.57 -0.94 -32.45
N LYS A 2 22.00 -1.90 -31.62
CA LYS A 2 21.09 -2.91 -31.04
C LYS A 2 20.36 -2.28 -29.85
N GLY A 3 19.25 -1.61 -30.14
CA GLY A 3 18.37 -1.04 -29.12
C GLY A 3 17.49 -2.11 -28.48
N VAL A 4 16.98 -1.83 -27.28
CA VAL A 4 16.09 -2.75 -26.55
C VAL A 4 14.90 -3.18 -27.40
N VAL A 5 14.28 -2.25 -28.12
CA VAL A 5 13.15 -2.54 -29.03
C VAL A 5 13.56 -3.45 -30.20
N SER A 6 14.76 -3.26 -30.78
CA SER A 6 15.27 -4.09 -31.88
C SER A 6 15.54 -5.53 -31.41
N TRP A 7 16.03 -5.70 -30.18
CA TRP A 7 16.24 -7.04 -29.62
C TRP A 7 14.92 -7.79 -29.42
N PHE A 8 13.88 -7.12 -28.93
CA PHE A 8 12.54 -7.72 -28.77
C PHE A 8 11.95 -8.15 -30.11
N ALA A 9 12.14 -7.37 -31.17
CA ALA A 9 11.69 -7.71 -32.51
C ALA A 9 12.43 -8.92 -33.10
N GLU A 10 13.75 -9.02 -32.86
CA GLU A 10 14.57 -10.14 -33.34
C GLU A 10 14.35 -11.43 -32.52
N ASN A 11 14.00 -11.32 -31.24
CA ASN A 11 13.88 -12.44 -30.30
C ASN A 11 12.42 -12.64 -29.84
N HIS A 12 11.52 -12.87 -30.81
CA HIS A 12 10.08 -13.02 -30.57
C HIS A 12 9.72 -14.09 -29.53
N VAL A 13 10.44 -15.22 -29.48
CA VAL A 13 10.21 -16.27 -28.47
C VAL A 13 10.48 -15.76 -27.05
N ALA A 14 11.62 -15.08 -26.85
CA ALA A 14 11.98 -14.52 -25.55
C ALA A 14 11.01 -13.40 -25.14
N ALA A 15 10.61 -12.54 -26.08
CA ALA A 15 9.62 -11.48 -25.86
C ALA A 15 8.26 -12.05 -25.42
N ASN A 16 7.78 -13.10 -26.08
CA ASN A 16 6.50 -13.74 -25.74
C ASN A 16 6.55 -14.45 -24.38
N LEU A 17 7.66 -15.09 -24.05
CA LEU A 17 7.85 -15.70 -22.72
C LEU A 17 7.89 -14.65 -21.62
N LEU A 18 8.57 -13.52 -21.84
CA LEU A 18 8.58 -12.41 -20.89
C LEU A 18 7.17 -11.82 -20.72
N MET A 19 6.44 -11.63 -21.81
CA MET A 19 5.05 -11.16 -21.78
C MET A 19 4.17 -12.11 -20.96
N LEU A 20 4.26 -13.43 -21.22
CA LEU A 20 3.52 -14.44 -20.47
C LEU A 20 3.87 -14.42 -18.97
N PHE A 21 5.16 -14.31 -18.65
CA PHE A 21 5.63 -14.20 -17.27
C PHE A 21 5.02 -12.99 -16.56
N LEU A 22 5.07 -11.81 -17.19
CA LEU A 22 4.50 -10.59 -16.63
C LEU A 22 2.98 -10.68 -16.45
N MET A 23 2.27 -11.29 -17.40
CA MET A 23 0.82 -11.51 -17.27
C MET A 23 0.51 -12.44 -16.09
N LEU A 24 1.20 -13.57 -15.97
CA LEU A 24 0.99 -14.51 -14.86
C LEU A 24 1.30 -13.86 -13.52
N ALA A 25 2.44 -13.18 -13.39
CA ALA A 25 2.82 -12.45 -12.18
C ALA A 25 1.81 -11.35 -11.83
N GLY A 26 1.32 -10.61 -12.84
CA GLY A 26 0.30 -9.58 -12.67
C GLY A 26 -1.03 -10.16 -12.17
N VAL A 27 -1.49 -11.26 -12.77
CA VAL A 27 -2.73 -11.93 -12.36
C VAL A 27 -2.60 -12.47 -10.94
N THR A 28 -1.51 -13.16 -10.59
CA THR A 28 -1.33 -13.68 -9.23
C THR A 28 -1.28 -12.57 -8.20
N THR A 29 -0.59 -11.46 -8.51
CA THR A 29 -0.52 -10.30 -7.62
C THR A 29 -1.90 -9.65 -7.47
N GLY A 30 -2.60 -9.42 -8.58
CA GLY A 30 -3.94 -8.82 -8.56
C GLY A 30 -4.96 -9.63 -7.76
N LEU A 31 -4.89 -10.97 -7.82
CA LEU A 31 -5.79 -11.85 -7.07
C LEU A 31 -5.42 -11.99 -5.59
N THR A 32 -4.16 -11.80 -5.23
CA THR A 32 -3.67 -11.93 -3.84
C THR A 32 -3.60 -10.59 -3.10
N MET A 33 -3.75 -9.48 -3.82
CA MET A 33 -3.73 -8.13 -3.26
C MET A 33 -4.90 -7.93 -2.29
N LYS A 34 -4.58 -7.48 -1.07
CA LYS A 34 -5.61 -7.15 -0.08
C LYS A 34 -6.31 -5.87 -0.49
N VAL A 35 -7.64 -5.93 -0.51
CA VAL A 35 -8.50 -4.77 -0.74
C VAL A 35 -9.01 -4.30 0.62
N GLU A 36 -8.69 -3.05 0.98
CA GLU A 36 -9.20 -2.40 2.18
C GLU A 36 -10.30 -1.42 1.79
N VAL A 37 -11.53 -1.67 2.26
CA VAL A 37 -12.69 -0.80 1.98
C VAL A 37 -12.57 0.53 2.75
N MET A 38 -11.93 0.50 3.91
CA MET A 38 -11.60 1.68 4.70
C MET A 38 -10.17 1.52 5.19
N PRO A 39 -9.24 2.39 4.76
CA PRO A 39 -7.86 2.34 5.23
C PRO A 39 -7.79 2.66 6.72
N GLU A 40 -6.91 1.98 7.44
CA GLU A 40 -6.61 2.32 8.84
C GLU A 40 -5.83 3.64 8.89
N PHE A 41 -6.54 4.74 9.17
CA PHE A 41 -5.92 6.02 9.47
C PHE A 41 -5.56 6.07 10.96
N SER A 42 -4.30 5.77 11.29
CA SER A 42 -3.74 6.12 12.60
C SER A 42 -3.37 7.60 12.58
N LEU A 43 -4.20 8.45 13.17
CA LEU A 43 -3.74 9.78 13.56
C LEU A 43 -2.73 9.61 14.69
N ASP A 44 -1.56 10.24 14.60
CA ASP A 44 -0.59 10.34 15.71
C ASP A 44 -1.20 11.20 16.83
N ARG A 45 -2.18 10.65 17.54
CA ARG A 45 -2.91 11.29 18.62
C ARG A 45 -2.62 10.55 19.91
N VAL A 46 -1.93 11.22 20.81
CA VAL A 46 -1.76 10.77 22.19
C VAL A 46 -2.88 11.38 23.03
N THR A 47 -3.70 10.53 23.63
CA THR A 47 -4.72 10.96 24.61
C THR A 47 -4.12 10.88 26.00
N VAL A 48 -4.07 12.00 26.71
CA VAL A 48 -3.64 12.05 28.11
C VAL A 48 -4.88 12.26 28.97
N THR A 49 -5.18 11.31 29.86
CA THR A 49 -6.27 11.41 30.83
C THR A 49 -5.70 11.58 32.22
N THR A 50 -6.18 12.57 32.95
CA THR A 50 -5.85 12.77 34.37
C THR A 50 -7.15 12.75 35.17
N GLU A 51 -7.20 11.87 36.17
CA GLU A 51 -8.28 11.85 37.14
C GLU A 51 -7.93 12.81 38.29
N TYR A 52 -8.79 13.80 38.56
CA TYR A 52 -8.63 14.70 39.70
C TYR A 52 -9.83 14.61 40.64
N PRO A 53 -9.88 13.56 41.49
CA PRO A 53 -11.03 13.29 42.36
C PRO A 53 -11.16 14.35 43.46
N GLY A 54 -12.35 14.96 43.57
CA GLY A 54 -12.68 15.94 44.60
C GLY A 54 -12.60 17.40 44.18
N ALA A 55 -12.19 17.69 42.95
CA ALA A 55 -12.23 19.04 42.39
C ALA A 55 -13.65 19.45 41.98
N SER A 56 -14.00 20.70 42.24
CA SER A 56 -15.20 21.31 41.69
C SER A 56 -15.07 21.47 40.16
N PRO A 57 -16.16 21.49 39.39
CA PRO A 57 -16.09 21.61 37.92
C PRO A 57 -15.27 22.82 37.44
N ALA A 58 -15.27 23.91 38.21
CA ALA A 58 -14.48 25.11 37.90
C ALA A 58 -12.96 24.90 38.05
N GLU A 59 -12.52 24.09 39.03
CA GLU A 59 -11.09 23.79 39.26
C GLU A 59 -10.51 22.79 38.25
N VAL A 60 -11.35 22.10 37.47
CA VAL A 60 -10.92 21.17 36.41
C VAL A 60 -10.85 21.86 35.05
N GLU A 61 -11.58 22.96 34.85
CA GLU A 61 -11.55 23.76 33.62
C GLU A 61 -10.44 24.82 33.58
N GLU A 62 -9.99 25.34 34.73
CA GLU A 62 -8.80 26.22 34.84
C GLU A 62 -7.48 25.46 34.65
#